data_AF-A0A7S2QCP0-F1
#
_entry.id   AF-A0A7S2QCP0-F1
#
_cell.length_a   1.000
_cell.length_b   1.000
_cell.length_c   1.000
_cell.angle_alpha   90.00
_cell.angle_beta   90.00
_cell.angle_gamma   90.00
#
_symmetry.space_group_name_H-M   'P 1'
#
loop_
_entity.id
_entity.type
_entity.pdbx_description
1 polymer ?
#
loop_
_entity_poly.entity_id
_entity_poly.type
_entity_poly.pdbx_seq_one_letter_code
_entity_poly.pdbx_strand_id
1 'polypeptide(L)'
;WGILCSLWAGVAGLFVIDALGAKRVAVAATLSMCVARLALIGARDRGGFEVAVLWLSPVTEGLLSPVYMVSLKRLTSEKDRAMAFSLLYAFFNIGGGLADLAIDALRHWHRADPPGFQHSFGSL
;
A
#
# COMPACT_ATOMS: atom_id res chain seq x y z
N TRP A 1 7.65 -7.56 3.82
CA TRP A 1 6.54 -6.62 3.56
C TRP A 1 5.54 -6.57 4.72
N GLY A 2 4.72 -7.61 4.93
CA GLY A 2 3.63 -7.59 5.93
C GLY A 2 4.04 -7.17 7.33
N ILE A 3 5.17 -7.68 7.84
CA ILE A 3 5.72 -7.29 9.15
C ILE A 3 6.01 -5.78 9.22
N LEU A 4 6.58 -5.20 8.17
CA LEU A 4 6.89 -3.77 8.12
C LEU A 4 5.62 -2.94 8.07
N CYS A 5 4.63 -3.32 7.23
CA CYS A 5 3.33 -2.65 7.22
C CYS A 5 2.65 -2.71 8.59
N SER A 6 2.71 -3.85 9.29
CA SER A 6 2.12 -4.00 10.63
C SER A 6 2.84 -3.16 11.68
N LEU A 7 4.17 -3.09 11.63
CA LEU A 7 4.96 -2.21 12.51
C LEU A 7 4.57 -0.75 12.32
N TRP A 8 4.54 -0.28 11.07
CA TRP A 8 4.16 1.08 10.75
C TRP A 8 2.69 1.36 11.07
N ALA A 9 1.79 0.38 10.88
CA ALA A 9 0.39 0.52 11.30
C ALA A 9 0.24 0.67 12.82
N GLY A 10 1.05 -0.05 13.61
CA GLY A 10 1.09 0.10 15.07
C GLY A 10 1.57 1.50 15.48
N VAL A 11 2.71 1.94 14.95
CA VAL A 11 3.31 3.25 15.27
C VAL A 11 2.43 4.40 14.77
N ALA A 12 1.94 4.32 13.53
CA ALA A 12 1.05 5.30 12.92
C ALA A 12 -0.29 5.42 13.65
N GLY A 13 -0.89 4.27 13.95
CA GLY A 13 -2.21 4.19 14.58
C GLY A 13 -2.21 4.77 15.99
N LEU A 14 -1.17 4.50 16.78
CA LEU A 14 -1.08 4.92 18.17
C LEU A 14 -0.67 6.39 18.36
N PHE A 15 0.24 6.92 17.55
CA PHE A 15 0.83 8.23 17.83
C PHE A 15 0.46 9.29 16.80
N VAL A 16 0.46 8.94 15.52
CA VAL A 16 0.35 9.92 14.43
C VAL A 16 -1.11 10.31 14.19
N ILE A 17 -2.02 9.34 14.19
CA ILE A 17 -3.46 9.62 13.98
C ILE A 17 -4.06 10.37 15.16
N ASP A 18 -3.66 10.04 16.38
CA ASP A 18 -4.15 10.71 17.58
C ASP A 18 -3.65 12.16 17.67
N ALA A 19 -2.42 12.44 17.24
CA ALA A 19 -1.87 13.80 17.23
C ALA A 19 -2.36 14.67 16.06
N LEU A 20 -2.43 14.13 14.84
CA LEU A 20 -2.68 14.91 13.62
C LEU A 20 -4.10 14.78 13.07
N GLY A 21 -4.85 13.78 13.52
CA GLY A 21 -6.20 13.46 13.07
C GLY A 21 -6.23 12.62 11.79
N ALA A 22 -7.21 11.72 11.71
CA ALA A 22 -7.32 10.73 10.64
C ALA A 22 -7.38 11.32 9.21
N LYS A 23 -8.08 12.45 9.00
CA LYS A 23 -8.20 13.07 7.67
C LYS A 23 -6.86 13.56 7.11
N ARG A 24 -6.04 14.21 7.94
CA ARG A 24 -4.73 14.75 7.53
C ARG A 24 -3.75 13.61 7.24
N VAL A 25 -3.75 12.59 8.10
CA VAL A 25 -2.93 11.39 7.89
C VAL A 25 -3.34 10.64 6.62
N ALA A 26 -4.64 10.54 6.31
CA ALA A 26 -5.13 9.92 5.08
C ALA A 26 -4.54 10.59 3.82
N VAL A 27 -4.57 11.93 3.77
CA VAL A 27 -4.07 12.70 2.63
C VAL A 27 -2.55 12.56 2.54
N ALA A 28 -1.84 12.76 3.66
CA ALA A 28 -0.39 12.66 3.69
C ALA A 28 0.12 11.27 3.28
N ALA A 29 -0.52 10.20 3.78
CA ALA A 29 -0.15 8.84 3.46
C ALA A 29 -0.45 8.49 1.99
N THR A 30 -1.58 8.96 1.46
CA THR A 30 -1.92 8.79 0.02
C THR A 30 -0.89 9.51 -0.87
N LEU A 31 -0.55 10.76 -0.57
CA LEU A 31 0.46 11.50 -1.33
C LEU A 31 1.83 10.83 -1.24
N SER A 32 2.21 10.37 -0.06
CA SER A 32 3.47 9.63 0.15
C SER A 32 3.49 8.32 -0.63
N MET A 33 2.34 7.62 -0.72
CA MET A 33 2.20 6.43 -1.55
C MET A 33 2.44 6.75 -3.02
N CYS A 34 1.87 7.83 -3.55
CA CYS A 34 2.15 8.27 -4.92
C CYS A 34 3.65 8.50 -5.15
N VAL A 35 4.33 9.17 -4.21
CA VAL A 35 5.79 9.38 -4.26
C VAL A 35 6.55 8.05 -4.24
N ALA A 36 6.16 7.10 -3.38
CA ALA A 36 6.77 5.77 -3.34
C ALA A 36 6.62 5.02 -4.67
N ARG A 37 5.45 5.09 -5.32
CA ARG A 37 5.22 4.50 -6.65
C ARG A 37 6.05 5.19 -7.74
N LEU A 38 6.20 6.51 -7.70
CA LEU A 38 7.09 7.23 -8.62
C LEU A 38 8.56 6.85 -8.42
N ALA A 39 8.99 6.67 -7.16
CA ALA A 39 10.34 6.20 -6.85
C ALA A 39 10.59 4.79 -7.38
N LEU A 40 9.60 3.89 -7.32
CA LEU A 40 9.68 2.56 -7.93
C LEU A 40 9.85 2.62 -9.45
N ILE A 41 9.09 3.48 -10.12
CA ILE A 41 9.19 3.67 -11.57
C ILE A 41 10.55 4.27 -11.96
N GLY A 42 11.08 5.17 -11.12
CA GLY A 42 12.37 5.84 -11.35
C GLY A 42 13.61 5.04 -10.96
N ALA A 43 13.46 3.93 -10.23
CA ALA A 43 14.58 3.13 -9.74
C ALA A 43 15.33 2.48 -10.92
N ARG A 44 16.63 2.78 -11.05
CA ARG A 44 17.47 2.24 -12.13
C ARG A 44 18.43 1.13 -11.69
N ASP A 45 18.63 1.02 -10.39
CA ASP A 45 19.54 0.07 -9.76
C ASP A 45 18.81 -0.74 -8.67
N ARG A 46 19.42 -1.87 -8.30
CA ARG A 46 18.84 -2.80 -7.33
C ARG A 46 18.62 -2.18 -5.95
N GLY A 47 19.54 -1.35 -5.48
CA GLY A 47 19.44 -0.71 -4.18
C GLY A 47 18.27 0.28 -4.14
N GLY A 48 18.14 1.13 -5.15
CA GLY A 48 17.01 2.05 -5.29
C GLY A 48 15.66 1.34 -5.30
N PHE A 49 15.56 0.22 -6.02
CA PHE A 49 14.35 -0.59 -6.08
C PHE A 49 14.02 -1.24 -4.73
N GLU A 50 15.01 -1.87 -4.08
CA GLU A 50 14.84 -2.49 -2.76
C GLU A 50 14.44 -1.47 -1.70
N VAL A 51 14.98 -0.24 -1.72
CA VAL A 51 14.57 0.84 -0.81
C VAL A 51 13.12 1.27 -1.07
N ALA A 52 12.75 1.46 -2.33
CA ALA A 52 11.39 1.89 -2.67
C ALA A 52 10.34 0.81 -2.34
N VAL A 53 10.65 -0.47 -2.60
CA VAL A 53 9.79 -1.61 -2.25
C VAL A 53 9.80 -1.85 -0.75
N LEU A 54 10.95 -2.05 -0.10
CA LEU A 54 10.97 -2.58 1.27
C LEU A 54 10.82 -1.51 2.34
N TRP A 55 11.17 -0.26 2.05
CA TRP A 55 11.15 0.82 3.05
C TRP A 55 10.07 1.85 2.78
N LEU A 56 10.02 2.43 1.58
CA LEU A 56 9.06 3.51 1.31
C LEU A 56 7.61 3.02 1.25
N SER A 57 7.37 1.93 0.52
CA SER A 57 6.01 1.46 0.29
C SER A 57 5.32 0.91 1.55
N PRO A 58 5.96 0.11 2.43
CA PRO A 58 5.31 -0.43 3.63
C PRO A 58 5.00 0.64 4.68
N VAL A 59 5.81 1.71 4.72
CA VAL A 59 5.57 2.86 5.61
C VAL A 59 4.25 3.53 5.22
N THR A 60 4.08 3.84 3.93
CA THR A 60 2.93 4.59 3.44
C THR A 60 1.65 3.76 3.47
N GLU A 61 1.74 2.47 3.14
CA GLU A 61 0.62 1.50 3.23
C GLU A 61 0.24 1.23 4.70
N GLY A 62 1.24 1.07 5.57
CA GLY A 62 1.05 0.88 7.00
C GLY A 62 0.36 2.06 7.67
N LEU A 63 0.62 3.30 7.21
CA LEU A 63 -0.05 4.51 7.69
C LEU A 63 -1.55 4.57 7.32
N LEU A 64 -1.94 4.04 6.15
CA LEU A 64 -3.33 4.09 5.66
C LEU A 64 -4.25 3.10 6.38
N SER A 65 -3.76 1.91 6.71
CA SER A 65 -4.55 0.85 7.35
C SER A 65 -5.28 1.31 8.64
N PRO A 66 -4.61 1.91 9.65
CA PRO A 66 -5.28 2.37 10.86
C PRO A 66 -6.21 3.56 10.60
N VAL A 67 -5.95 4.40 9.60
CA VAL A 67 -6.84 5.50 9.21
C VAL A 67 -8.20 4.97 8.77
N TYR A 68 -8.22 3.92 7.93
CA TYR A 68 -9.47 3.31 7.49
C TYR A 68 -10.23 2.69 8.66
N MET A 69 -9.54 1.93 9.52
CA MET A 69 -10.17 1.29 10.68
C MET A 69 -10.78 2.31 11.65
N VAL A 70 -10.05 3.39 11.97
CA VAL A 70 -10.55 4.46 12.87
C VAL A 70 -11.71 5.20 12.22
N SER A 71 -11.61 5.53 10.93
CA SER A 71 -12.69 6.23 10.21
C SER A 71 -13.96 5.37 10.13
N LEU A 72 -13.81 4.07 9.85
CA LEU A 72 -14.94 3.14 9.81
C LEU A 72 -15.63 3.05 11.17
N LYS A 73 -14.86 2.91 12.26
CA LYS A 73 -15.41 2.91 13.63
C LYS A 73 -16.14 4.20 13.99
N ARG A 74 -15.71 5.34 13.46
CA ARG A 74 -16.37 6.66 13.65
C ARG A 74 -17.63 6.84 12.82
N LEU A 75 -17.70 6.22 11.64
CA LEU A 75 -18.82 6.35 10.70
C LEU A 75 -19.90 5.27 10.87
N THR A 76 -19.67 4.25 11.70
CA THR A 76 -20.56 3.09 11.85
C THR A 76 -21.04 2.94 13.28
N SER A 77 -22.29 2.48 13.42
CA SER A 77 -22.83 2.04 14.71
C SER A 77 -22.23 0.68 15.10
N GLU A 78 -22.30 0.29 16.38
CA GLU A 78 -21.81 -1.03 16.80
C GLU A 78 -22.53 -2.19 16.11
N LYS A 79 -23.82 -2.01 15.81
CA LYS A 79 -24.66 -3.01 15.14
C LYS A 79 -24.20 -3.26 13.69
N ASP A 80 -23.80 -2.21 12.98
CA ASP A 80 -23.44 -2.29 11.56
C ASP A 80 -21.93 -2.45 11.33
N ARG A 81 -21.13 -2.34 12.40
CA ARG A 81 -19.66 -2.33 12.35
C ARG A 81 -19.11 -3.60 11.71
N ALA A 82 -19.63 -4.77 12.08
CA ALA A 82 -19.17 -6.05 11.51
C ALA A 82 -19.38 -6.08 9.99
N MET A 83 -20.56 -5.67 9.52
CA MET A 83 -20.87 -5.59 8.08
C MET A 83 -19.94 -4.60 7.36
N ALA A 84 -19.71 -3.42 7.94
CA ALA A 84 -18.83 -2.43 7.34
C ALA A 84 -17.38 -2.93 7.20
N PHE A 85 -16.83 -3.58 8.23
CA PHE A 85 -15.49 -4.16 8.17
C PHE A 85 -15.39 -5.30 7.15
N SER A 86 -16.42 -6.16 7.07
CA SER A 86 -16.50 -7.19 6.04
C SER A 86 -16.52 -6.61 4.63
N LEU A 87 -17.29 -5.54 4.41
CA LEU A 87 -17.36 -4.87 3.12
C LEU A 87 -16.03 -4.20 2.76
N LEU A 88 -15.38 -3.53 3.72
CA LEU A 88 -14.05 -2.96 3.54
C LEU A 88 -13.04 -4.04 3.10
N TYR A 89 -13.06 -5.19 3.76
CA TYR A 89 -12.19 -6.32 3.41
C TYR A 89 -12.53 -6.89 2.02
N ALA A 90 -13.81 -6.98 1.67
CA ALA A 90 -14.22 -7.39 0.32
C ALA A 90 -13.66 -6.44 -0.75
N PHE A 91 -13.72 -5.12 -0.53
CA PHE A 91 -13.14 -4.13 -1.44
C PHE A 91 -11.61 -4.25 -1.56
N PHE A 92 -10.89 -4.55 -0.47
CA PHE A 92 -9.45 -4.81 -0.55
C PHE A 92 -9.13 -6.02 -1.46
N ASN A 93 -9.88 -7.12 -1.33
CA ASN A 93 -9.65 -8.29 -2.17
C ASN A 93 -10.04 -8.05 -3.63
N ILE A 94 -11.16 -7.36 -3.88
CA ILE A 94 -11.56 -6.97 -5.24
C ILE A 94 -10.49 -6.07 -5.86
N GLY A 95 -10.00 -5.09 -5.11
CA GLY A 95 -8.92 -4.20 -5.56
C GLY A 95 -7.65 -4.98 -5.92
N GLY A 96 -7.23 -5.93 -5.07
CA GLY A 96 -6.10 -6.81 -5.35
C GLY A 96 -6.30 -7.65 -6.61
N GLY A 97 -7.44 -8.32 -6.74
CA GLY A 97 -7.74 -9.14 -7.92
C GLY A 97 -7.80 -8.32 -9.21
N LEU A 98 -8.38 -7.13 -9.18
CA LEU A 98 -8.40 -6.23 -10.36
C LEU A 98 -6.99 -5.73 -10.71
N ALA A 99 -6.15 -5.44 -9.72
CA ALA A 99 -4.78 -5.03 -9.95
C ALA A 99 -3.96 -6.15 -10.59
N ASP A 100 -4.09 -7.39 -10.12
CA ASP A 100 -3.41 -8.56 -10.71
C ASP A 100 -3.80 -8.75 -12.18
N LEU A 101 -5.10 -8.71 -12.47
CA LEU A 101 -5.60 -8.79 -13.86
C LEU A 101 -5.05 -7.66 -14.74
N ALA A 102 -4.99 -6.44 -14.22
CA ALA A 102 -4.43 -5.31 -14.96
C ALA A 102 -2.92 -5.47 -15.20
N ILE A 103 -2.17 -5.95 -14.22
CA ILE A 103 -0.73 -6.22 -14.34
C ILE A 103 -0.48 -7.30 -15.39
N ASP A 104 -1.23 -8.39 -15.37
CA ASP A 104 -1.08 -9.49 -16.33
C ASP A 104 -1.47 -9.05 -17.74
N ALA A 105 -2.55 -8.27 -17.90
CA ALA A 105 -2.92 -7.68 -19.17
C ALA A 105 -1.80 -6.78 -19.73
N LEU A 106 -1.19 -5.95 -18.87
CA LEU A 106 -0.09 -5.07 -19.25
C LEU A 106 1.16 -5.88 -19.68
N ARG A 107 1.49 -6.93 -18.93
CA ARG A 107 2.60 -7.85 -19.25
C ARG A 107 2.42 -8.53 -20.60
N HIS A 108 1.21 -9.06 -20.86
CA HIS A 108 0.89 -9.71 -22.13
C HIS A 108 0.93 -8.73 -23.31
N TRP A 109 0.42 -7.50 -23.12
CA TRP A 109 0.43 -6.48 -24.17
C TRP A 109 1.85 -6.05 -24.54
N HIS A 110 2.72 -5.87 -23.55
CA HIS A 110 4.07 -5.35 -23.78
C HIS A 110 5.10 -6.43 -24.19
N ARG A 111 4.78 -7.74 -24.08
CA ARG A 111 5.77 -8.85 -24.13
C ARG A 111 7.06 -8.51 -23.36
N ALA A 112 6.94 -7.73 -22.29
CA ALA A 112 8.07 -7.15 -21.59
C ALA A 112 8.19 -7.82 -20.23
N ASP A 113 8.99 -8.87 -20.17
CA ASP A 113 10.09 -8.72 -19.23
C ASP A 113 10.99 -7.64 -19.85
N PRO A 114 11.29 -6.53 -19.15
CA PRO A 114 12.27 -5.58 -19.64
C PRO A 114 13.52 -6.39 -20.03
N PRO A 115 14.04 -6.30 -21.27
CA PRO A 115 15.29 -6.95 -21.62
C PRO A 115 16.35 -6.46 -20.63
N GLY A 116 16.76 -7.35 -19.71
CA GLY A 116 17.67 -7.01 -18.62
C GLY A 116 17.08 -7.01 -17.21
N PHE A 117 15.78 -7.21 -16.96
CA PHE A 117 15.29 -7.34 -15.57
C PHE A 117 15.94 -8.53 -14.85
N GLN A 118 15.99 -9.70 -15.50
CA GLN A 118 16.77 -10.84 -15.00
C GLN A 118 18.28 -10.60 -14.97
N HIS A 119 18.80 -9.75 -15.86
CA HIS A 119 20.24 -9.49 -15.99
C HIS A 119 20.76 -8.44 -14.97
N SER A 120 19.91 -7.51 -14.54
CA SER A 120 20.18 -6.45 -13.57
C SER A 120 19.83 -6.87 -12.14
N PHE A 121 18.91 -7.82 -11.96
CA PHE A 121 18.40 -8.22 -10.64
C PHE A 121 18.70 -9.68 -10.27
N GLY A 122 19.23 -10.48 -11.21
CA GLY A 122 19.60 -11.89 -11.01
C GLY A 122 18.39 -12.83 -11.10
N SER A 123 18.61 -14.04 -11.60
CA SER A 123 17.63 -15.12 -11.52
C SER A 123 17.41 -15.49 -10.05
N LEU A 124 16.23 -15.19 -9.51
CA LEU A 124 15.74 -15.77 -8.26
C LEU A 124 15.33 -17.23 -8.47
#